data_AF-A0A845YYR6-F1
#
_entry.id   AF-A0A845YYR6-F1
#
_cell.length_a   1.000
_cell.length_b   1.000
_cell.length_c   1.000
_cell.angle_alpha   90.00
_cell.angle_beta   90.00
_cell.angle_gamma   90.00
#
_symmetry.space_group_name_H-M   'P 1'
#
loop_
_entity.id
_entity.type
_entity.pdbx_description
1 polymer ?
#
loop_
_entity_poly.entity_id
_entity_poly.type
_entity_poly.pdbx_seq_one_letter_code
_entity_poly.pdbx_strand_id
1 'polypeptide(L)' 'MTFPLFFQVQLIQDIPEFNLKKGSMGVIVEYYSISEGEDGYSLEGLIAQDTVEVTESQIQLIKVQQTQEKTAFLN' A
#
# COMPACT_ATOMS: atom_id res chain seq x y z
N MET A 1 -7.81 -11.58 -4.41
CA MET A 1 -8.07 -10.85 -5.69
C MET A 1 -6.92 -9.87 -5.76
N THR A 2 -6.01 -9.97 -6.71
CA THR A 2 -4.70 -9.30 -6.57
C THR A 2 -4.82 -7.78 -6.58
N PHE A 3 -4.18 -7.12 -5.63
CA PHE A 3 -4.08 -5.67 -5.65
C PHE A 3 -3.12 -5.21 -6.77
N PRO A 4 -3.47 -4.17 -7.54
CA PRO A 4 -2.60 -3.65 -8.59
C PRO A 4 -1.33 -3.00 -8.02
N LEU A 5 -0.20 -3.20 -8.70
CA LEU A 5 1.05 -2.48 -8.38
C LEU A 5 0.87 -0.97 -8.50
N PHE A 6 1.64 -0.23 -7.72
CA PHE A 6 1.68 1.23 -7.64
C PHE A 6 0.38 1.89 -7.15
N PHE A 7 -0.51 1.11 -6.53
CA PHE A 7 -1.67 1.65 -5.83
C PHE A 7 -1.37 1.87 -4.35
N GLN A 8 -2.03 2.88 -3.79
CA GLN A 8 -1.94 3.17 -2.37
C GLN A 8 -2.87 2.25 -1.57
N VAL A 9 -2.32 1.68 -0.51
CA VAL A 9 -3.04 0.84 0.44
C VAL A 9 -2.85 1.36 1.86
N GLN A 10 -3.77 0.94 2.73
CA GLN A 10 -3.72 1.22 4.15
C GLN A 10 -3.57 -0.08 4.94
N LEU A 11 -2.72 -0.08 5.97
CA LEU A 11 -2.63 -1.17 6.94
C LEU A 11 -3.94 -1.26 7.75
N ILE A 12 -4.52 -2.45 7.87
CA ILE A 12 -5.76 -2.65 8.65
C ILE A 12 -5.50 -3.09 10.10
N GLN A 13 -4.23 -3.30 10.46
CA GLN A 13 -3.73 -3.66 11.79
C GLN A 13 -2.38 -2.99 12.08
N ASP A 14 -1.98 -2.98 13.35
CA ASP A 14 -0.64 -2.54 13.75
C ASP A 14 0.42 -3.56 13.30
N ILE A 15 1.63 -3.09 12.99
CA ILE A 15 2.83 -3.93 12.78
C ILE A 15 3.90 -3.43 13.77
N PRO A 16 3.96 -4.02 14.98
CA PRO A 16 4.80 -3.50 16.07
C PRO A 16 6.30 -3.49 15.75
N GLU A 17 6.78 -4.47 14.97
CA GLU A 17 8.18 -4.64 14.59
C GLU A 17 8.75 -3.40 13.87
N PHE A 18 7.90 -2.72 13.08
CA PHE A 18 8.25 -1.50 12.37
C PHE A 18 7.69 -0.23 13.03
N ASN A 19 7.10 -0.34 14.23
CA ASN A 19 6.36 0.74 14.89
C ASN A 19 5.26 1.36 14.00
N LEU A 20 4.62 0.54 13.17
CA LEU A 20 3.55 0.98 12.27
C LEU A 20 2.18 0.76 12.91
N LYS A 21 1.27 1.69 12.64
CA LYS A 21 -0.08 1.68 13.17
C LYS A 21 -1.07 1.28 12.09
N LYS A 22 -2.17 0.66 12.52
CA LYS A 22 -3.39 0.59 11.72
C LYS A 22 -3.70 1.98 11.17
N GLY A 23 -3.92 2.07 9.87
CA GLY A 23 -4.15 3.34 9.21
C GLY A 23 -2.94 3.90 8.46
N SER A 24 -1.72 3.44 8.75
CA SER A 24 -0.53 3.81 7.98
C SER A 24 -0.69 3.45 6.50
N MET A 25 -0.20 4.31 5.63
CA MET A 25 -0.40 4.22 4.18
C MET A 25 0.93 3.92 3.48
N GLY A 26 0.90 2.99 2.55
CA GLY A 26 2.04 2.63 1.71
C GLY A 26 1.62 2.43 0.26
N VAL A 27 2.60 2.30 -0.63
CA VAL A 27 2.37 2.00 -2.05
C VAL A 27 2.87 0.61 -2.36
N ILE A 28 2.06 -0.19 -3.05
CA ILE A 28 2.46 -1.53 -3.48
C ILE A 28 3.55 -1.41 -4.55
N VAL A 29 4.71 -2.03 -4.34
CA VAL A 29 5.81 -2.04 -5.31
C VAL A 29 6.18 -3.44 -5.79
N GLU A 30 5.80 -4.48 -5.05
CA GLU A 30 6.01 -5.87 -5.44
C GLU A 30 4.85 -6.77 -4.98
N TYR A 31 4.65 -7.88 -5.68
CA TYR A 31 3.67 -8.93 -5.38
C TYR A 31 4.36 -10.30 -5.40
N TYR A 32 4.09 -11.11 -4.38
CA TYR A 32 4.60 -12.46 -4.25
C TYR A 32 3.43 -13.44 -4.18
N SER A 33 3.34 -14.34 -5.16
CA SER A 33 2.38 -15.44 -5.06
C SER A 33 2.97 -16.58 -4.24
N ILE A 34 2.23 -17.05 -3.24
CA ILE A 34 2.66 -18.13 -2.37
C ILE A 34 1.81 -19.38 -2.65
N SER A 35 2.45 -20.49 -3.02
CA SER A 35 1.75 -21.71 -3.44
C SER A 35 0.93 -22.36 -2.33
N GLU A 36 1.34 -22.21 -1.07
CA GLU A 36 0.66 -22.74 0.11
C GLU A 36 0.50 -21.65 1.18
N GLY A 37 -0.22 -20.57 0.84
CA GLY A 37 -0.41 -19.47 1.77
C GLY A 37 -1.26 -18.33 1.20
N GLU A 38 -1.28 -17.24 1.95
CA GLU A 38 -1.80 -15.97 1.46
C GLU A 38 -0.72 -15.24 0.65
N ASP A 39 -1.11 -14.60 -0.45
CA ASP A 39 -0.18 -13.83 -1.26
C ASP A 39 0.38 -12.63 -0.47
N GLY A 40 1.63 -12.27 -0.78
CA GLY A 40 2.38 -11.20 -0.14
C GLY A 40 2.57 -9.99 -1.03
N TYR A 41 2.84 -8.84 -0.42
CA TYR A 41 3.13 -7.58 -1.07
C TYR A 41 4.25 -6.84 -0.34
N SER A 42 5.10 -6.14 -1.08
CA SER A 42 6.04 -5.16 -0.51
C SER A 42 5.49 -3.76 -0.66
N LEU A 43 5.50 -3.01 0.45
CA LEU A 43 4.99 -1.66 0.53
C LEU A 43 6.12 -0.64 0.74
N GLU A 44 6.21 0.35 -0.14
CA GLU A 44 7.12 1.49 0.01
C GLU A 44 6.42 2.66 0.73
N GLY A 45 7.22 3.50 1.41
CA GLY A 45 6.77 4.75 2.04
C GLY A 45 6.34 4.61 3.50
N LEU A 46 6.42 3.41 4.07
CA LEU A 46 6.13 3.15 5.49
C LEU A 46 7.37 3.35 6.37
N ILE A 47 8.56 3.02 5.86
CA ILE A 47 9.85 3.19 6.54
C ILE A 47 10.87 3.84 5.60
N ALA A 48 11.95 4.39 6.15
CA ALA A 48 12.94 5.11 5.37
C ALA A 48 13.84 4.15 4.57
N GLN A 49 13.93 4.36 3.25
CA GLN A 49 14.83 3.66 2.33
C GLN A 49 14.64 2.14 2.25
N ASP A 50 13.47 1.62 2.64
CA ASP A 50 13.17 0.19 2.59
C ASP A 50 11.66 -0.05 2.44
N THR A 51 11.28 -1.31 2.24
CA THR A 51 9.90 -1.77 2.10
C THR A 51 9.44 -2.59 3.30
N VAL A 52 8.13 -2.70 3.47
CA VAL A 52 7.51 -3.56 4.47
C VAL A 52 6.72 -4.65 3.76
N GLU A 53 7.08 -5.89 4.03
CA GLU A 53 6.35 -7.06 3.55
C GLU A 53 5.07 -7.27 4.37
N VAL A 54 3.96 -7.51 3.69
CA VAL A 54 2.63 -7.74 4.29
C VAL A 54 1.87 -8.79 3.50
N THR A 55 0.89 -9.44 4.12
CA THR A 55 -0.05 -10.34 3.43
C THR A 55 -1.28 -9.59 2.91
N GLU A 56 -2.01 -10.18 1.95
CA GLU A 56 -3.23 -9.58 1.36
C GLU A 56 -4.22 -9.11 2.44
N SER A 57 -4.42 -9.88 3.52
CA SER A 57 -5.34 -9.58 4.61
C SER A 57 -4.88 -8.45 5.54
N GLN A 58 -3.63 -8.01 5.48
CA GLN A 58 -3.13 -6.91 6.32
C GLN A 58 -3.38 -5.53 5.71
N ILE A 59 -3.87 -5.48 4.46
CA ILE A 59 -4.01 -4.23 3.71
C ILE A 59 -5.39 -4.09 3.06
N GLN A 60 -5.73 -2.84 2.75
CA GLN A 60 -6.90 -2.52 1.94
C GLN A 60 -6.59 -1.39 0.95
N LEU A 61 -7.16 -1.47 -0.25
CA LEU A 61 -7.09 -0.39 -1.23
C LEU A 61 -7.80 0.86 -0.74
N ILE A 62 -7.14 1.99 -0.93
CA ILE A 62 -7.73 3.30 -0.68
C ILE A 62 -8.34 3.78 -2.00
N LYS A 63 -9.63 4.10 -2.00
CA LYS A 63 -10.26 4.76 -3.16
C LYS A 63 -9.72 6.18 -3.24
N VAL A 64 -8.73 6.40 -4.10
CA VAL A 64 -8.28 7.75 -4.44
C VAL A 64 -9.44 8.42 -5.19
N GLN A 65 -10.15 9.34 -4.53
CA GLN A 65 -10.91 10.36 -5.26
C GLN A 65 -9.85 11.24 -5.91
N GLN A 66 -9.57 11.00 -7.20
CA GLN A 66 -8.73 11.88 -7.99
C GLN A 66 -9.46 13.22 -8.11
N THR A 67 -9.22 14.12 -7.17
CA THR A 67 -9.50 15.54 -7.40
C THR A 67 -8.50 15.96 -8.45
N GLN A 68 -8.90 15.91 -9.72
CA GLN A 68 -8.16 16.59 -10.77
C GLN A 68 -8.12 18.06 -10.38
N GLU A 69 -7.00 18.51 -9.84
CA GLU A 69 -6.70 19.93 -9.79
C GLU A 69 -6.64 20.39 -11.25
N LYS A 70 -7.76 20.95 -11.72
CA LYS A 70 -7.84 21.65 -12.99
C LYS A 70 -6.92 22.86 -12.89
N THR A 71 -5.64 22.68 -13.20
CA THR A 71 -4.74 23.80 -13.46
C THR A 71 -5.29 24.52 -14.69
N ALA A 72 -6.08 25.57 -14.45
CA ALA A 72 -6.47 26.52 -15.48
C ALA A 72 -5.20 27.29 -15.85
N PHE A 73 -4.52 26.86 -16.92
CA PHE A 73 -3.60 27.73 -17.64
C PHE A 73 -4.47 28.82 -18.28
N LEU A 74 -4.50 29.99 -17.65
CA LEU A 74 -5.02 31.21 -18.27
C LEU A 74 -3.97 31.66 -19.29
N ASN A 75 -4.33 31.56 -20.57
CA ASN A 75 -3.68 32.28 -21.66
C ASN A 75 -4.36 33.64 -21.85
#